data_AF-A0A7C6W763-F1
#
_entry.id   AF-A0A7C6W763-F1
#
_cell.length_a   1.000
_cell.length_b   1.000
_cell.length_c   1.000
_cell.angle_alpha   90.00
_cell.angle_beta   90.00
_cell.angle_gamma   90.00
#
_symmetry.space_group_name_H-M   'P 1'
#
loop_
_entity.id
_entity.type
_entity.pdbx_description
1 polymer ?
#
loop_
_entity_poly.entity_id
_entity_poly.type
_entity_poly.pdbx_seq_one_letter_code
_entity_poly.pdbx_strand_id
1 'polypeptide(L)'
;MINVSLPLKNKFKQNEENIYLSLFYDFEWRITGHTNVDSDSIYFQHIGKDILYIPVYYTNENQTPAGEPFYIDDSGEIHSLTSSSRDSLISFSSIASENDMPLNWRMVNGVFESSKNLDFLDAKIIYTISETPELYNKVTFKQPHTSRYIRYKSAIGNCNVSEIIFFNSSGKELKGVHIGLAGSHENLGDTGDKAFDGDITTFYDAMDIDNSWTGLDFGEQKEIATIFYSPRLSGVGVYKGYEYELFCWTDNGWKSIETKVAT
;
A
#
# COMPACT_ATOMS: atom_id res chain seq x y z
N MET A 1 -10.65 -1.92 -24.12
CA MET A 1 -9.79 -3.05 -24.53
C MET A 1 -9.43 -2.89 -25.99
N ILE A 2 -8.14 -3.00 -26.34
CA ILE A 2 -7.59 -2.80 -27.68
C ILE A 2 -6.75 -4.02 -28.07
N ASN A 3 -6.62 -4.27 -29.37
CA ASN A 3 -5.72 -5.28 -29.91
C ASN A 3 -4.41 -4.61 -30.34
N VAL A 4 -3.28 -5.22 -29.98
CA VAL A 4 -1.94 -4.69 -30.22
C VAL A 4 -1.18 -5.62 -31.15
N SER A 5 -0.53 -5.04 -32.16
CA SER A 5 0.46 -5.72 -32.99
C SER A 5 1.81 -5.03 -32.80
N LEU A 6 2.82 -5.76 -32.35
CA LEU A 6 4.17 -5.25 -32.16
C LEU A 6 5.11 -5.79 -33.23
N PRO A 7 5.93 -4.94 -33.87
CA PRO A 7 6.90 -5.38 -34.86
C PRO A 7 8.03 -6.19 -34.19
N LEU A 8 8.49 -7.26 -34.85
CA LEU A 8 9.62 -8.04 -34.37
C LEU A 8 10.94 -7.29 -34.65
N LYS A 9 11.53 -6.65 -33.63
CA LYS A 9 12.81 -5.91 -33.79
C LYS A 9 14.01 -6.82 -34.05
N ASN A 10 13.97 -8.07 -33.60
CA ASN A 10 14.95 -9.11 -33.90
C ASN A 10 14.22 -10.32 -34.45
N LYS A 11 14.84 -11.07 -35.38
CA LYS A 11 14.37 -12.42 -35.72
C LYS A 11 14.41 -13.24 -34.44
N PHE A 12 13.25 -13.35 -33.78
CA PHE A 12 13.04 -14.27 -32.67
C PHE A 12 13.67 -15.60 -33.10
N LYS A 13 14.57 -16.15 -32.27
CA LYS A 13 15.11 -17.48 -32.58
C LYS A 13 13.87 -18.36 -32.69
N GLN A 14 13.66 -18.87 -33.90
CA GLN A 14 12.45 -19.57 -34.33
C GLN A 14 12.42 -20.99 -33.73
N ASN A 15 12.80 -21.11 -32.46
CA ASN A 15 12.83 -22.33 -31.70
C ASN A 15 11.82 -22.14 -30.57
N GLU A 16 10.61 -22.66 -30.75
CA GLU A 16 9.70 -23.22 -29.74
C GLU A 16 9.37 -22.42 -28.44
N GLU A 17 9.85 -21.19 -28.28
CA GLU A 17 9.66 -20.40 -27.06
C GLU A 17 8.41 -19.52 -27.19
N ASN A 18 7.37 -19.88 -26.43
CA ASN A 18 6.13 -19.10 -26.35
C ASN A 18 6.42 -17.71 -25.75
N ILE A 19 5.93 -16.68 -26.41
CA ILE A 19 5.99 -15.29 -25.94
C ILE A 19 4.69 -14.97 -25.22
N TYR A 20 4.81 -14.30 -24.09
CA TYR A 20 3.69 -13.89 -23.26
C TYR A 20 3.72 -12.39 -23.05
N LEU A 21 2.56 -11.82 -22.73
CA LEU A 21 2.48 -10.47 -22.22
C LEU A 21 2.53 -10.52 -20.71
N SER A 22 3.35 -9.68 -20.11
CA SER A 22 3.36 -9.46 -18.67
C SER A 22 3.10 -7.99 -18.33
N LEU A 23 2.52 -7.76 -17.15
CA LEU A 23 2.32 -6.45 -16.56
C LEU A 23 2.98 -6.44 -15.17
N PHE A 24 3.35 -5.25 -14.69
CA PHE A 24 3.90 -5.11 -13.34
C PHE A 24 2.76 -4.95 -12.33
N TYR A 25 2.67 -5.87 -11.38
CA TYR A 25 1.66 -5.85 -10.32
C TYR A 25 2.22 -6.52 -9.08
N ASP A 26 1.96 -5.93 -7.91
CA ASP A 26 2.36 -6.49 -6.62
C ASP A 26 3.87 -6.79 -6.57
N PHE A 27 4.66 -5.79 -7.00
CA PHE A 27 6.12 -5.82 -7.08
C PHE A 27 6.74 -6.90 -7.99
N GLU A 28 5.93 -7.52 -8.86
CA GLU A 28 6.38 -8.58 -9.77
C GLU A 28 5.85 -8.39 -11.20
N TRP A 29 6.59 -8.89 -12.19
CA TRP A 29 6.09 -9.02 -13.56
C TRP A 29 5.24 -10.29 -13.67
N ARG A 30 3.92 -10.14 -13.87
CA ARG A 30 2.97 -11.26 -13.95
C ARG A 30 2.46 -11.44 -15.37
N ILE A 31 2.47 -12.68 -15.85
CA ILE A 31 1.94 -13.04 -17.17
C ILE A 31 0.43 -12.84 -17.18
N THR A 32 -0.07 -12.04 -18.13
CA THR A 32 -1.48 -11.68 -18.26
C THR A 32 -2.10 -12.10 -19.60
N GLY A 33 -1.28 -12.46 -20.60
CA GLY A 33 -1.77 -12.74 -21.94
C GLY A 33 -0.87 -13.70 -22.71
N HIS A 34 -1.48 -14.52 -23.55
CA HIS A 34 -0.79 -15.36 -24.53
C HIS A 34 -0.87 -14.67 -25.91
N THR A 35 0.06 -15.00 -26.79
CA THR A 35 0.11 -14.42 -28.14
C THR A 35 -0.16 -15.46 -29.22
N ASN A 36 -0.57 -14.96 -30.39
CA ASN A 36 -0.31 -15.63 -31.66
C ASN A 36 0.88 -14.93 -32.33
N VAL A 37 1.91 -15.69 -32.66
CA VAL A 37 3.08 -15.21 -33.39
C VAL A 37 2.82 -15.37 -34.89
N ASP A 38 2.92 -14.28 -35.65
CA ASP A 38 3.07 -14.32 -37.11
C ASP A 38 4.54 -14.12 -37.48
N SER A 39 4.89 -14.38 -38.74
CA SER A 39 6.23 -14.26 -39.31
C SER A 39 6.95 -12.94 -38.98
N ASP A 40 6.21 -11.83 -38.90
CA ASP A 40 6.78 -10.47 -38.74
C ASP A 40 6.20 -9.68 -37.54
N SER A 41 5.27 -10.24 -36.76
CA SER A 41 4.63 -9.51 -35.64
C SER A 41 4.09 -10.42 -34.52
N ILE A 42 4.08 -9.88 -33.30
CA ILE A 42 3.42 -10.48 -32.12
C ILE A 42 2.09 -9.79 -31.91
N TYR A 43 1.03 -10.56 -31.68
CA TYR A 43 -0.31 -10.04 -31.50
C TYR A 43 -0.90 -10.35 -30.11
N PHE A 44 -1.38 -9.32 -29.44
CA PHE A 44 -2.07 -9.43 -28.15
C PHE A 44 -3.48 -8.86 -28.23
N GLN A 45 -4.45 -9.58 -27.67
CA GLN A 45 -5.85 -9.16 -27.61
C GLN A 45 -6.23 -8.70 -26.21
N HIS A 46 -7.29 -7.90 -26.13
CA HIS A 46 -7.92 -7.52 -24.86
C HIS A 46 -7.02 -6.70 -23.92
N ILE A 47 -6.16 -5.85 -24.48
CA ILE A 47 -5.19 -5.07 -23.71
C ILE A 47 -5.85 -3.81 -23.13
N GLY A 48 -5.57 -3.56 -21.84
CA GLY A 48 -5.97 -2.35 -21.12
C GLY A 48 -5.08 -1.17 -21.46
N LYS A 49 -5.63 0.04 -21.38
CA LYS A 49 -4.90 1.31 -21.57
C LYS A 49 -4.22 1.74 -20.26
N ASP A 50 -3.24 2.62 -20.37
CA ASP A 50 -2.46 3.24 -19.28
C ASP A 50 -1.85 2.22 -18.31
N ILE A 51 -1.50 1.05 -18.84
CA ILE A 51 -0.80 -0.03 -18.14
C ILE A 51 0.52 -0.27 -18.85
N LEU A 52 1.60 -0.37 -18.07
CA LEU A 52 2.91 -0.74 -18.55
C LEU A 52 2.98 -2.27 -18.75
N TYR A 53 3.30 -2.68 -19.97
CA TYR A 53 3.49 -4.08 -20.33
C TYR A 53 4.90 -4.35 -20.82
N ILE A 54 5.33 -5.61 -20.68
CA ILE A 54 6.55 -6.12 -21.30
C ILE A 54 6.28 -7.51 -21.92
N PRO A 55 6.59 -7.71 -23.22
CA PRO A 55 6.64 -9.03 -23.81
C PRO A 55 7.77 -9.85 -23.20
N VAL A 56 7.53 -11.10 -22.84
CA VAL A 56 8.52 -11.99 -22.20
C VAL A 56 8.51 -13.38 -22.83
N TYR A 57 9.68 -14.00 -22.93
CA TYR A 57 9.78 -15.44 -23.05
C TYR A 57 9.59 -16.06 -21.68
N TYR A 58 8.92 -17.20 -21.62
CA TYR A 58 8.75 -17.96 -20.39
C TYR A 58 9.29 -19.38 -20.58
N THR A 59 10.45 -19.66 -19.97
CA THR A 59 11.10 -20.97 -20.06
C THR A 59 11.64 -21.39 -18.69
N ASN A 60 11.41 -22.64 -18.29
CA ASN A 60 11.85 -23.17 -16.99
C ASN A 60 11.55 -22.21 -15.81
N GLU A 61 10.32 -21.70 -15.77
CA GLU A 61 9.84 -20.75 -14.73
C GLU A 61 10.54 -19.38 -14.72
N ASN A 62 11.40 -19.09 -15.70
CA ASN A 62 12.08 -17.81 -15.85
C ASN A 62 11.39 -16.94 -16.91
N GLN A 63 11.19 -15.67 -16.58
CA GLN A 63 10.73 -14.63 -17.50
C GLN A 63 11.93 -13.83 -17.99
N THR A 64 12.17 -13.82 -19.31
CA THR A 64 13.19 -12.96 -19.92
C THR A 64 12.54 -12.03 -20.94
N PRO A 65 12.85 -10.73 -20.94
CA PRO A 65 12.30 -9.81 -21.92
C PRO A 65 12.46 -10.27 -23.37
N ALA A 66 11.35 -10.27 -24.09
CA ALA A 66 11.25 -10.61 -25.50
C ALA A 66 11.15 -9.36 -26.39
N GLY A 67 10.96 -8.19 -25.78
CA GLY A 67 10.91 -6.90 -26.44
C GLY A 67 10.99 -5.74 -25.44
N GLU A 68 10.84 -4.54 -25.97
CA GLU A 68 10.81 -3.31 -25.14
C GLU A 68 9.49 -3.23 -24.35
N PRO A 69 9.52 -2.62 -23.16
CA PRO A 69 8.31 -2.25 -22.45
C PRO A 69 7.51 -1.23 -23.26
N PHE A 70 6.19 -1.31 -23.16
CA PHE A 70 5.28 -0.41 -23.88
C PHE A 70 4.00 -0.17 -23.08
N TYR A 71 3.28 0.89 -23.40
CA TYR A 71 1.93 1.14 -22.92
C TYR A 71 1.05 1.63 -24.07
N ILE A 72 -0.27 1.56 -23.85
CA ILE A 72 -1.27 2.12 -24.75
C ILE A 72 -1.90 3.32 -24.04
N ASP A 73 -1.88 4.49 -24.67
CA ASP A 73 -2.51 5.66 -24.08
C ASP A 73 -4.05 5.68 -24.23
N ASP A 74 -4.68 6.70 -23.66
CA ASP A 74 -6.12 6.95 -23.76
C ASP A 74 -6.64 7.05 -25.21
N SER A 75 -5.82 7.49 -26.15
CA SER A 75 -6.18 7.58 -27.57
C SER A 75 -6.11 6.21 -28.28
N GLY A 76 -5.40 5.24 -27.70
CA GLY A 76 -5.13 3.94 -28.29
C GLY A 76 -3.79 3.88 -29.02
N GLU A 77 -2.93 4.90 -28.89
CA GLU A 77 -1.59 4.91 -29.46
C GLU A 77 -0.64 4.08 -28.61
N ILE A 78 0.22 3.30 -29.28
CA ILE A 78 1.21 2.43 -28.63
C ILE A 78 2.51 3.24 -28.47
N HIS A 79 2.94 3.39 -27.22
CA HIS A 79 4.19 4.06 -26.86
C HIS A 79 5.21 3.03 -26.39
N SER A 80 6.28 2.84 -27.15
CA SER A 80 7.41 1.97 -26.75
C SER A 80 8.45 2.76 -25.95
N LEU A 81 8.86 2.22 -24.81
CA LEU A 81 9.89 2.80 -23.96
C LEU A 81 11.24 2.15 -24.31
N THR A 82 12.08 2.89 -25.02
CA THR A 82 13.42 2.42 -25.43
C THR A 82 14.49 3.00 -24.53
N SER A 83 15.66 2.37 -24.43
CA SER A 83 16.83 2.92 -23.71
C SER A 83 17.26 4.32 -24.19
N SER A 84 16.85 4.71 -25.40
CA SER A 84 17.11 6.02 -26.02
C SER A 84 15.96 7.02 -25.90
N SER A 85 14.81 6.65 -25.31
CA SER A 85 13.71 7.60 -25.14
C SER A 85 14.18 8.74 -24.24
N ARG A 86 13.78 9.97 -24.59
CA ARG A 86 14.03 11.13 -23.71
C ARG A 86 13.42 10.87 -22.35
N ASP A 87 13.99 11.48 -21.31
CA ASP A 87 13.44 11.52 -19.97
C ASP A 87 12.06 12.21 -19.99
N SER A 88 11.02 11.46 -20.34
CA SER A 88 9.64 11.84 -20.11
C SER A 88 9.25 11.25 -18.77
N LEU A 89 8.89 12.12 -17.82
CA LEU A 89 8.31 11.69 -16.55
C LEU A 89 6.93 11.07 -16.84
N ILE A 90 6.90 9.77 -17.09
CA ILE A 90 5.67 8.99 -17.23
C ILE A 90 5.46 8.30 -15.89
N SER A 91 4.46 8.78 -15.14
CA SER A 91 4.01 8.12 -13.91
C SER A 91 2.87 7.18 -14.26
N PHE A 92 3.10 5.87 -14.15
CA PHE A 92 2.02 4.91 -14.11
C PHE A 92 1.47 4.90 -12.68
N SER A 93 0.16 5.08 -12.54
CA SER A 93 -0.61 5.39 -11.31
C SER A 93 -0.47 4.44 -10.12
N SER A 94 0.42 3.44 -10.19
CA SER A 94 0.68 2.46 -9.13
C SER A 94 1.51 2.99 -7.95
N ILE A 95 2.22 4.12 -8.08
CA ILE A 95 3.12 4.67 -7.04
C ILE A 95 2.75 6.12 -6.69
N ALA A 96 1.46 6.42 -6.59
CA ALA A 96 1.00 7.68 -6.01
C ALA A 96 0.46 7.39 -4.60
N SER A 97 0.96 8.10 -3.59
CA SER A 97 0.51 7.96 -2.19
C SER A 97 -1.00 8.14 -2.03
N GLU A 98 -1.64 8.87 -2.94
CA GLU A 98 -3.08 9.12 -2.97
C GLU A 98 -3.91 7.84 -3.25
N ASN A 99 -3.34 6.84 -3.93
CA ASN A 99 -4.00 5.55 -4.21
C ASN A 99 -3.71 4.47 -3.16
N ASP A 100 -2.93 4.80 -2.14
CA ASP A 100 -2.36 3.85 -1.18
C ASP A 100 -3.25 3.58 0.02
N MET A 101 -4.35 4.34 0.14
CA MET A 101 -5.29 4.27 1.25
C MET A 101 -6.70 3.82 0.82
N PRO A 102 -6.87 2.76 0.02
CA PRO A 102 -8.17 2.36 -0.52
C PRO A 102 -9.18 1.93 0.56
N LEU A 103 -8.70 1.69 1.79
CA LEU A 103 -9.50 1.17 2.91
C LEU A 103 -9.68 2.16 4.06
N ASN A 104 -9.17 3.40 3.97
CA ASN A 104 -9.24 4.38 5.06
C ASN A 104 -10.67 4.71 5.52
N TRP A 105 -11.64 4.63 4.59
CA TRP A 105 -13.07 4.79 4.89
C TRP A 105 -13.60 3.82 5.96
N ARG A 106 -12.92 2.67 6.18
CA ARG A 106 -13.29 1.71 7.23
C ARG A 106 -13.08 2.25 8.64
N MET A 107 -12.24 3.27 8.82
CA MET A 107 -12.05 3.91 10.12
C MET A 107 -13.20 4.85 10.49
N VAL A 108 -14.06 5.23 9.55
CA VAL A 108 -15.21 6.12 9.80
C VAL A 108 -16.17 5.48 10.80
N ASN A 109 -16.67 6.29 11.72
CA ASN A 109 -17.43 5.91 12.92
C ASN A 109 -16.64 5.11 13.97
N GLY A 110 -15.35 4.83 13.73
CA GLY A 110 -14.45 4.32 14.76
C GLY A 110 -14.33 5.32 15.91
N VAL A 111 -14.16 4.81 17.13
CA VAL A 111 -14.15 5.61 18.35
C VAL A 111 -12.87 5.41 19.15
N PHE A 112 -12.40 6.50 19.73
CA PHE A 112 -11.44 6.43 20.83
C PHE A 112 -12.21 6.48 22.14
N GLU A 113 -11.95 5.48 22.97
CA GLU A 113 -12.63 5.25 24.24
C GLU A 113 -11.62 5.22 25.37
N SER A 114 -12.02 5.75 26.51
CA SER A 114 -11.25 5.73 27.75
C SER A 114 -12.00 4.95 28.81
N SER A 115 -11.28 4.26 29.69
CA SER A 115 -11.89 3.51 30.78
C SER A 115 -11.06 3.56 32.05
N LYS A 116 -11.74 3.37 33.19
CA LYS A 116 -11.09 3.12 34.49
C LYS A 116 -10.73 1.66 34.69
N ASN A 117 -11.35 0.76 33.95
CA ASN A 117 -11.21 -0.70 34.04
C ASN A 117 -10.76 -1.29 32.70
N LEU A 118 -10.00 -2.39 32.76
CA LEU A 118 -9.45 -3.08 31.59
C LEU A 118 -10.52 -3.67 30.66
N ASP A 119 -11.74 -3.92 31.18
CA ASP A 119 -12.85 -4.52 30.43
C ASP A 119 -13.62 -3.54 29.53
N PHE A 120 -13.41 -2.23 29.71
CA PHE A 120 -14.13 -1.16 29.00
C PHE A 120 -15.67 -1.25 29.07
N LEU A 121 -16.23 -1.85 30.14
CA LEU A 121 -17.69 -1.94 30.30
C LEU A 121 -18.34 -0.55 30.48
N ASP A 122 -17.67 0.35 31.21
CA ASP A 122 -18.09 1.73 31.45
C ASP A 122 -17.25 2.73 30.63
N ALA A 123 -16.88 2.34 29.41
CA ALA A 123 -16.06 3.17 28.55
C ALA A 123 -16.73 4.50 28.20
N LYS A 124 -15.95 5.58 28.21
CA LYS A 124 -16.36 6.89 27.72
C LYS A 124 -15.71 7.15 26.38
N ILE A 125 -16.53 7.40 25.36
CA ILE A 125 -16.08 7.91 24.06
C ILE A 125 -15.51 9.32 24.25
N ILE A 126 -14.27 9.52 23.83
CA ILE A 126 -13.57 10.81 23.89
C ILE A 126 -13.38 11.44 22.52
N TYR A 127 -13.44 10.64 21.45
CA TYR A 127 -13.40 11.09 20.07
C TYR A 127 -14.05 10.06 19.14
N THR A 128 -14.67 10.54 18.07
CA THR A 128 -15.26 9.73 17.00
C THR A 128 -14.71 10.22 15.67
N ILE A 129 -14.23 9.31 14.84
CA ILE A 129 -13.77 9.60 13.48
C ILE A 129 -15.02 9.78 12.61
N SER A 130 -15.39 11.02 12.31
CA SER A 130 -16.61 11.32 11.54
C SER A 130 -16.40 11.40 10.03
N GLU A 131 -15.16 11.60 9.59
CA GLU A 131 -14.76 11.78 8.20
C GLU A 131 -13.67 10.77 7.85
N THR A 132 -13.54 10.46 6.55
CA THR A 132 -12.49 9.58 6.05
C THR A 132 -11.12 10.16 6.40
N PRO A 133 -10.27 9.44 7.16
CA PRO A 133 -9.00 9.96 7.61
C PRO A 133 -7.92 9.96 6.52
N GLU A 134 -7.02 10.95 6.62
CA GLU A 134 -5.77 11.06 5.85
C GLU A 134 -4.60 10.45 6.64
N LEU A 135 -3.35 10.52 6.16
CA LEU A 135 -2.20 10.20 7.01
C LEU A 135 -2.00 11.28 8.09
N TYR A 136 -1.59 10.86 9.28
CA TYR A 136 -1.22 11.74 10.39
C TYR A 136 -2.32 12.70 10.86
N ASN A 137 -3.56 12.21 10.96
CA ASN A 137 -4.67 13.00 11.53
C ASN A 137 -4.32 13.42 12.95
N LYS A 138 -4.71 14.64 13.32
CA LYS A 138 -4.46 15.21 14.64
C LYS A 138 -5.74 15.70 15.27
N VAL A 139 -6.02 15.23 16.48
CA VAL A 139 -7.15 15.66 17.31
C VAL A 139 -6.60 16.30 18.57
N THR A 140 -6.84 17.59 18.76
CA THR A 140 -6.45 18.31 19.98
C THR A 140 -7.68 18.59 20.82
N PHE A 141 -7.68 18.16 22.08
CA PHE A 141 -8.80 18.36 22.98
C PHE A 141 -8.78 19.75 23.61
N LYS A 142 -9.95 20.42 23.66
CA LYS A 142 -10.11 21.70 24.37
C LYS A 142 -9.89 21.54 25.88
N GLN A 143 -10.28 20.40 26.42
CA GLN A 143 -10.05 20.01 27.80
C GLN A 143 -9.37 18.64 27.78
N PRO A 144 -8.14 18.53 28.28
CA PRO A 144 -7.44 17.24 28.34
C PRO A 144 -8.25 16.21 29.12
N HIS A 145 -8.18 14.96 28.65
CA HIS A 145 -8.91 13.84 29.24
C HIS A 145 -7.95 12.95 30.01
N THR A 146 -8.23 12.67 31.29
CA THR A 146 -7.36 11.80 32.10
C THR A 146 -7.90 10.37 32.12
N SER A 147 -7.05 9.40 31.80
CA SER A 147 -7.39 7.98 31.88
C SER A 147 -6.14 7.12 32.08
N ARG A 148 -6.34 5.89 32.56
CA ARG A 148 -5.30 4.86 32.56
C ARG A 148 -5.40 3.96 31.33
N TYR A 149 -6.61 3.54 30.97
CA TYR A 149 -6.86 2.70 29.81
C TYR A 149 -7.46 3.55 28.68
N ILE A 150 -6.95 3.34 27.47
CA ILE A 150 -7.46 3.95 26.26
C ILE A 150 -7.47 2.91 25.14
N ARG A 151 -8.48 2.93 24.27
CA ARG A 151 -8.52 2.10 23.07
C ARG A 151 -9.08 2.86 21.88
N TYR A 152 -8.67 2.44 20.70
CA TYR A 152 -9.39 2.65 19.46
C TYR A 152 -10.24 1.40 19.19
N LYS A 153 -11.53 1.60 18.91
CA LYS A 153 -12.47 0.56 18.50
C LYS A 153 -13.03 0.93 17.13
N SER A 154 -12.86 0.05 16.15
CA SER A 154 -13.48 0.26 14.84
C SER A 154 -14.98 0.04 14.89
N ALA A 155 -15.72 0.75 14.05
CA ALA A 155 -17.13 0.48 13.84
C ALA A 155 -17.34 -0.81 13.03
N ILE A 156 -16.53 -0.98 11.98
CA ILE A 156 -16.48 -2.14 11.09
C ILE A 156 -15.05 -2.29 10.54
N GLY A 157 -14.76 -3.40 9.86
CA GLY A 157 -13.59 -3.52 9.01
C GLY A 157 -12.29 -3.62 9.78
N ASN A 158 -12.17 -4.58 10.70
CA ASN A 158 -10.88 -5.13 11.15
C ASN A 158 -9.87 -4.09 11.71
N CYS A 159 -10.34 -2.99 12.30
CA CYS A 159 -9.54 -1.83 12.74
C CYS A 159 -8.88 -0.98 11.64
N ASN A 160 -8.09 -1.56 10.73
CA ASN A 160 -7.46 -0.85 9.60
C ASN A 160 -6.66 0.42 9.99
N VAL A 161 -5.96 0.36 11.13
CA VAL A 161 -5.15 1.48 11.67
C VAL A 161 -3.67 1.14 11.59
N SER A 162 -2.85 2.07 11.08
CA SER A 162 -1.39 1.90 11.00
C SER A 162 -0.69 2.40 12.26
N GLU A 163 -1.07 3.57 12.76
CA GLU A 163 -0.37 4.19 13.88
C GLU A 163 -1.33 5.02 14.73
N ILE A 164 -1.14 4.99 16.05
CA ILE A 164 -1.85 5.79 17.04
C ILE A 164 -0.83 6.31 18.06
N ILE A 165 -0.80 7.62 18.26
CA ILE A 165 0.10 8.26 19.23
C ILE A 165 -0.70 9.21 20.12
N PHE A 166 -0.52 9.11 21.43
CA PHE A 166 -1.14 10.00 22.40
C PHE A 166 -0.11 10.98 22.97
N PHE A 167 -0.49 12.24 23.13
CA PHE A 167 0.36 13.27 23.76
C PHE A 167 -0.37 13.96 24.91
N ASN A 168 0.37 14.37 25.93
CA ASN A 168 -0.13 15.24 27.01
C ASN A 168 -0.08 16.73 26.61
N SER A 169 -0.54 17.61 27.51
CA SER A 169 -0.57 19.06 27.26
C SER A 169 0.81 19.71 27.05
N SER A 170 1.90 19.05 27.48
CA SER A 170 3.26 19.51 27.23
C SER A 170 3.83 19.03 25.89
N GLY A 171 3.05 18.30 25.08
CA GLY A 171 3.51 17.70 23.82
C GLY A 171 4.43 16.49 24.03
N LYS A 172 4.45 15.89 25.21
CA LYS A 172 5.19 14.65 25.49
C LYS A 172 4.33 13.45 25.11
N GLU A 173 4.91 12.54 24.34
CA GLU A 173 4.27 11.29 23.98
C GLU A 173 4.00 10.41 25.21
N LEU A 174 2.82 9.78 25.23
CA LEU A 174 2.38 8.86 26.26
C LEU A 174 2.62 7.42 25.81
N LYS A 175 3.58 6.76 26.45
CA LYS A 175 3.82 5.31 26.27
C LYS A 175 2.98 4.49 27.26
N GLY A 176 2.64 3.27 26.86
CA GLY A 176 1.91 2.27 27.65
C GLY A 176 2.19 0.85 27.17
N VAL A 177 1.59 -0.14 27.83
CA VAL A 177 1.61 -1.54 27.41
C VAL A 177 0.42 -1.77 26.48
N HIS A 178 0.66 -2.39 25.32
CA HIS A 178 -0.40 -2.78 24.40
C HIS A 178 -1.41 -3.70 25.08
N ILE A 179 -2.69 -3.39 24.88
CA ILE A 179 -3.84 -4.21 25.26
C ILE A 179 -4.79 -4.28 24.06
N GLY A 180 -5.35 -5.45 23.79
CA GLY A 180 -6.20 -5.63 22.61
C GLY A 180 -6.58 -7.08 22.41
N LEU A 181 -7.31 -7.32 21.32
CA LEU A 181 -7.61 -8.67 20.87
C LEU A 181 -6.34 -9.31 20.27
N ALA A 182 -6.23 -10.63 20.44
CA ALA A 182 -5.13 -11.40 19.86
C ALA A 182 -5.42 -11.77 18.40
N GLY A 183 -4.35 -11.99 17.64
CA GLY A 183 -4.41 -12.47 16.27
C GLY A 183 -4.61 -11.35 15.24
N SER A 184 -4.62 -11.76 13.98
CA SER A 184 -4.79 -10.90 12.81
C SER A 184 -5.59 -11.64 11.75
N HIS A 185 -6.10 -10.91 10.76
CA HIS A 185 -6.73 -11.47 9.57
C HIS A 185 -5.83 -12.55 8.97
N GLU A 186 -6.42 -13.73 8.73
CA GLU A 186 -5.74 -14.92 8.19
C GLU A 186 -4.43 -15.33 8.89
N ASN A 187 -4.20 -14.88 10.13
CA ASN A 187 -2.96 -15.09 10.87
C ASN A 187 -1.69 -14.62 10.13
N LEU A 188 -1.80 -13.50 9.40
CA LEU A 188 -0.71 -12.88 8.63
C LEU A 188 0.31 -12.10 9.47
N GLY A 189 0.03 -11.81 10.74
CA GLY A 189 0.94 -11.12 11.67
C GLY A 189 0.66 -9.64 11.89
N ASP A 190 -0.36 -9.08 11.24
CA ASP A 190 -0.81 -7.69 11.37
C ASP A 190 -1.63 -7.48 12.66
N THR A 191 -0.98 -7.66 13.82
CA THR A 191 -1.61 -7.68 15.15
C THR A 191 -1.82 -6.28 15.76
N GLY A 192 -2.62 -6.20 16.83
CA GLY A 192 -3.03 -4.92 17.44
C GLY A 192 -1.90 -4.01 17.92
N ASP A 193 -0.74 -4.56 18.26
CA ASP A 193 0.44 -3.81 18.70
C ASP A 193 1.09 -2.99 17.57
N LYS A 194 0.84 -3.34 16.31
CA LYS A 194 1.31 -2.59 15.14
C LYS A 194 0.79 -1.16 15.10
N ALA A 195 -0.37 -0.91 15.69
CA ALA A 195 -0.91 0.44 15.83
C ALA A 195 -0.10 1.36 16.77
N PHE A 196 0.96 0.87 17.42
CA PHE A 196 1.75 1.60 18.43
C PHE A 196 3.26 1.39 18.30
N ASP A 197 3.75 0.84 17.19
CA ASP A 197 5.17 0.51 17.01
C ASP A 197 5.99 1.65 16.40
N GLY A 198 5.35 2.75 16.00
CA GLY A 198 6.02 3.91 15.41
C GLY A 198 6.28 3.76 13.91
N ASP A 199 5.74 2.72 13.27
CA ASP A 199 5.92 2.41 11.87
C ASP A 199 4.59 2.42 11.11
N ILE A 200 4.33 3.51 10.39
CA ILE A 200 3.12 3.70 9.58
C ILE A 200 2.95 2.67 8.45
N THR A 201 4.00 1.94 8.09
CA THR A 201 3.97 0.90 7.05
C THR A 201 3.49 -0.44 7.59
N THR A 202 3.47 -0.63 8.91
CA THR A 202 2.76 -1.72 9.56
C THR A 202 1.34 -1.29 9.96
N PHE A 203 0.47 -2.25 10.24
CA PHE A 203 -0.91 -1.95 10.61
C PHE A 203 -1.55 -3.08 11.40
N TYR A 204 -2.66 -2.76 12.05
CA TYR A 204 -3.56 -3.73 12.63
C TYR A 204 -4.67 -4.10 11.63
N ASP A 205 -4.71 -5.37 11.24
CA ASP A 205 -5.79 -5.99 10.47
C ASP A 205 -6.37 -7.13 11.31
N ALA A 206 -7.38 -6.81 12.10
CA ALA A 206 -7.91 -7.71 13.12
C ALA A 206 -8.65 -8.92 12.52
N MET A 207 -8.83 -9.98 13.31
CA MET A 207 -9.65 -11.14 12.89
C MET A 207 -11.14 -10.82 12.77
N ASP A 208 -11.70 -10.07 13.73
CA ASP A 208 -13.13 -9.79 13.83
C ASP A 208 -13.47 -8.50 13.07
N ILE A 209 -14.50 -8.54 12.23
CA ILE A 209 -14.90 -7.38 11.43
C ILE A 209 -15.68 -6.34 12.24
N ASP A 210 -16.40 -6.74 13.29
CA ASP A 210 -17.40 -5.90 13.98
C ASP A 210 -16.99 -5.49 15.39
N ASN A 211 -16.15 -6.27 16.08
CA ASN A 211 -15.80 -6.03 17.49
C ASN A 211 -14.31 -5.79 17.76
N SER A 212 -13.55 -5.41 16.75
CA SER A 212 -12.11 -5.22 16.87
C SER A 212 -11.73 -3.90 17.52
N TRP A 213 -10.72 -3.99 18.39
CA TRP A 213 -10.14 -2.85 19.08
C TRP A 213 -8.68 -3.12 19.46
N THR A 214 -7.92 -2.04 19.61
CA THR A 214 -6.54 -2.03 20.11
C THR A 214 -6.33 -0.81 21.00
N GLY A 215 -5.44 -0.89 21.99
CA GLY A 215 -5.31 0.13 23.01
C GLY A 215 -4.05 0.04 23.84
N LEU A 216 -3.95 0.94 24.82
CA LEU A 216 -2.86 1.01 25.78
C LEU A 216 -3.38 1.00 27.22
N ASP A 217 -2.72 0.23 28.08
CA ASP A 217 -2.67 0.48 29.52
C ASP A 217 -1.45 1.37 29.81
N PHE A 218 -1.69 2.59 30.26
CA PHE A 218 -0.61 3.51 30.64
C PHE A 218 0.08 3.14 31.96
N GLY A 219 -0.45 2.17 32.72
CA GLY A 219 0.00 1.76 34.05
C GLY A 219 -0.47 2.69 35.17
N GLU A 220 -0.71 3.96 34.85
CA GLU A 220 -1.17 5.02 35.75
C GLU A 220 -2.14 5.96 35.02
N GLN A 221 -2.79 6.85 35.78
CA GLN A 221 -3.61 7.91 35.20
C GLN A 221 -2.73 8.90 34.44
N LYS A 222 -2.94 9.03 33.13
CA LYS A 222 -2.24 10.01 32.29
C LYS A 222 -3.23 10.99 31.66
N GLU A 223 -2.80 12.24 31.58
CA GLU A 223 -3.54 13.29 30.89
C GLU A 223 -3.27 13.20 29.39
N ILE A 224 -4.33 13.02 28.60
CA ILE A 224 -4.32 12.96 27.14
C ILE A 224 -4.86 14.30 26.61
N ALA A 225 -4.04 15.04 25.89
CA ALA A 225 -4.42 16.31 25.28
C ALA A 225 -4.51 16.22 23.75
N THR A 226 -3.81 15.27 23.13
CA THR A 226 -3.82 15.09 21.67
C THR A 226 -3.78 13.62 21.30
N ILE A 227 -4.52 13.26 20.26
CA ILE A 227 -4.45 11.97 19.57
C ILE A 227 -3.92 12.23 18.17
N PHE A 228 -2.90 11.49 17.77
CA PHE A 228 -2.54 11.30 16.38
C PHE A 228 -2.95 9.90 15.95
N TYR A 229 -3.45 9.76 14.73
CA TYR A 229 -3.74 8.45 14.17
C TYR A 229 -3.65 8.46 12.65
N SER A 230 -3.33 7.31 12.08
CA SER A 230 -3.21 7.10 10.63
C SER A 230 -3.93 5.81 10.21
N PRO A 231 -4.60 5.79 9.06
CA PRO A 231 -5.13 4.57 8.46
C PRO A 231 -4.01 3.69 7.90
N ARG A 232 -4.33 2.41 7.71
CA ARG A 232 -3.48 1.46 6.98
C ARG A 232 -3.10 2.00 5.60
N LEU A 233 -1.84 1.76 5.22
CA LEU A 233 -1.32 1.90 3.87
C LEU A 233 -1.33 0.53 3.15
N SER A 234 -1.43 0.55 1.83
CA SER A 234 -1.28 -0.66 1.00
C SER A 234 0.20 -1.04 0.82
N GLY A 235 1.12 -0.11 1.12
CA GLY A 235 2.56 -0.33 1.07
C GLY A 235 3.15 -0.16 -0.33
N VAL A 236 2.42 0.49 -1.25
CA VAL A 236 2.85 0.66 -2.66
C VAL A 236 3.50 2.02 -2.93
N GLY A 237 3.40 2.96 -1.99
CA GLY A 237 3.93 4.31 -2.11
C GLY A 237 5.39 4.48 -1.69
N VAL A 238 5.91 5.68 -1.93
CA VAL A 238 7.21 6.13 -1.44
C VAL A 238 6.98 7.05 -0.23
N TYR A 239 7.37 6.62 0.96
CA TYR A 239 7.10 7.36 2.20
C TYR A 239 8.36 7.97 2.79
N LYS A 240 8.22 9.19 3.31
CA LYS A 240 9.30 9.91 3.98
C LYS A 240 10.00 9.03 5.03
N GLY A 241 11.32 8.97 4.96
CA GLY A 241 12.16 8.16 5.85
C GLY A 241 12.38 6.72 5.40
N TYR A 242 11.65 6.25 4.39
CA TYR A 242 11.79 4.91 3.82
C TYR A 242 12.65 4.93 2.56
N GLU A 243 13.34 3.82 2.34
CA GLU A 243 14.16 3.59 1.16
C GLU A 243 13.30 3.16 -0.03
N TYR A 244 13.64 3.65 -1.21
CA TYR A 244 13.10 3.19 -2.48
C TYR A 244 14.22 3.05 -3.52
N GLU A 245 14.03 2.12 -4.45
CA GLU A 245 14.98 1.82 -5.52
C GLU A 245 14.42 2.25 -6.87
N LEU A 246 15.26 2.91 -7.67
CA LEU A 246 14.93 3.37 -9.01
C LEU A 246 15.49 2.38 -10.03
N PHE A 247 14.63 1.93 -10.93
CA PHE A 247 14.99 1.07 -12.05
C PHE A 247 14.88 1.82 -13.37
N CYS A 248 15.86 1.62 -14.25
CA CYS A 248 15.85 2.14 -15.62
C CYS A 248 15.89 0.98 -16.61
N TRP A 249 15.14 1.10 -17.70
CA TRP A 249 15.16 0.14 -18.79
C TRP A 249 16.42 0.32 -19.65
N THR A 250 17.17 -0.77 -19.84
CA THR A 250 18.37 -0.82 -20.68
C THR A 250 18.22 -1.90 -21.75
N ASP A 251 19.15 -1.98 -22.70
CA ASP A 251 19.15 -3.02 -23.75
C ASP A 251 19.18 -4.45 -23.18
N ASN A 252 19.58 -4.63 -21.92
CA ASN A 252 19.61 -5.91 -21.21
C ASN A 252 18.52 -6.04 -20.13
N GLY A 253 17.49 -5.20 -20.17
CA GLY A 253 16.38 -5.21 -19.22
C GLY A 253 16.45 -4.12 -18.14
N TRP A 254 15.58 -4.25 -17.13
CA TRP A 254 15.55 -3.35 -15.98
C TRP A 254 16.84 -3.44 -15.17
N LYS A 255 17.44 -2.28 -14.90
CA LYS A 255 18.64 -2.16 -14.08
C LYS A 255 18.39 -1.16 -12.97
N SER A 256 18.72 -1.55 -11.74
CA SER A 256 18.79 -0.60 -10.62
C SER A 256 19.83 0.48 -10.93
N ILE A 257 19.41 1.73 -10.85
CA ILE A 257 20.26 2.89 -11.11
C ILE A 257 20.60 3.66 -9.84
N GLU A 258 19.73 3.62 -8.83
CA GLU A 258 19.91 4.39 -7.61
C GLU A 258 18.98 3.90 -6.51
N THR A 259 19.43 4.03 -5.27
CA THR A 259 18.64 3.80 -4.06
C THR A 259 18.61 5.10 -3.26
N LYS A 260 17.43 5.52 -2.81
CA LYS A 260 17.21 6.79 -2.11
C LYS A 260 16.34 6.60 -0.89
N VAL A 261 16.53 7.46 0.10
CA VAL A 261 15.58 7.65 1.19
C VAL A 261 14.66 8.82 0.83
N ALA A 262 13.35 8.62 0.91
CA ALA A 262 12.40 9.69 0.63
C ALA A 262 12.46 10.79 1.70
N THR A 263 12.40 12.05 1.28
CA THR A 263 12.60 13.24 2.13
C THR A 263 11.35 14.08 2.32
#